data_AF-A0A3B8STF4-F1
#
_entry.id   AF-A0A3B8STF4-F1
#
_cell.length_a   1.000
_cell.length_b   1.000
_cell.length_c   1.000
_cell.angle_alpha   90.00
_cell.angle_beta   90.00
_cell.angle_gamma   90.00
#
_symmetry.space_group_name_H-M   'P 1'
#
loop_
_entity.id
_entity.type
_entity.pdbx_description
1 polymer ?
#
loop_
_entity_poly.entity_id
_entity_poly.type
_entity_poly.pdbx_seq_one_letter_code
_entity_poly.pdbx_strand_id
1 'polypeptide(L)'
;MSSLNLKGIWIPIEILTDDKLSDKEKIIYAIIIYLSKENQYCFLTNKTISELLNISVTQVSNLINSLKSKEYIDTELIYKENTKQVEMRKLIPIKNKYTYLRKVKYPPQENFNTPIKENFKDNKYNNKINNKYNGNNKIYKKNMANFEQRKYDDIDLTRLYANADAFI
;
A
#
# COMPACT_ATOMS: atom_id res chain seq x y z
N MET A 1 -8.43 9.11 -19.35
CA MET A 1 -7.59 8.46 -18.32
C MET A 1 -6.30 9.22 -18.23
N SER A 2 -6.05 9.89 -17.12
CA SER A 2 -4.74 10.49 -16.85
C SER A 2 -3.66 9.41 -16.85
N SER A 3 -2.74 9.48 -17.81
CA SER A 3 -1.66 8.52 -18.05
C SER A 3 -0.54 8.64 -17.02
N LEU A 4 -0.84 8.39 -15.75
CA LEU A 4 0.19 8.15 -14.75
C LEU A 4 0.66 6.71 -14.94
N ASN A 5 1.88 6.52 -15.48
CA ASN A 5 2.48 5.21 -15.64
C ASN A 5 3.04 4.69 -14.31
N LEU A 6 2.17 4.56 -13.30
CA LEU A 6 2.50 4.06 -11.98
C LEU A 6 2.28 2.54 -11.95
N LYS A 7 3.36 1.77 -11.75
CA LYS A 7 3.28 0.30 -11.56
C LYS A 7 2.88 -0.09 -10.13
N GLY A 8 3.03 0.83 -9.19
CA GLY A 8 2.72 0.64 -7.78
C GLY A 8 3.03 1.92 -7.01
N ILE A 9 2.53 1.98 -5.77
CA ILE A 9 2.78 3.08 -4.84
C ILE A 9 3.67 2.56 -3.73
N TRP A 10 4.81 3.21 -3.52
CA TRP A 10 5.65 2.95 -2.36
C TRP A 10 5.29 3.96 -1.26
N ILE A 11 4.89 3.45 -0.09
CA ILE A 11 4.53 4.27 1.08
C ILE A 11 5.61 4.07 2.15
N PRO A 12 6.37 5.11 2.52
CA PRO A 12 7.29 5.08 3.67
C PRO A 12 6.58 4.60 4.95
N ILE A 13 7.29 3.86 5.80
CA ILE A 13 6.73 3.34 7.05
C ILE A 13 6.27 4.47 7.97
N GLU A 14 7.00 5.58 7.95
CA GLU A 14 6.70 6.77 8.75
C GLU A 14 5.40 7.44 8.32
N ILE A 15 4.99 7.31 7.06
CA ILE A 15 3.70 7.80 6.56
C ILE A 15 2.61 6.77 6.85
N LEU A 16 2.91 5.49 6.64
CA LEU A 16 1.95 4.41 6.84
C LEU A 16 1.48 4.32 8.30
N THR A 17 2.41 4.53 9.24
CA THR A 17 2.18 4.46 10.69
C THR A 17 1.75 5.79 11.31
N ASP A 18 1.72 6.87 10.54
CA ASP A 18 1.29 8.18 11.04
C ASP A 18 -0.21 8.16 11.38
N ASP A 19 -0.53 8.39 12.66
CA ASP A 19 -1.90 8.42 13.17
C ASP A 19 -2.61 9.75 12.88
N LYS A 20 -1.86 10.80 12.53
CA LYS A 20 -2.43 12.09 12.13
C LYS A 20 -2.99 12.07 10.72
N LEU A 21 -2.63 11.06 9.91
CA LEU A 21 -3.08 10.90 8.53
C LEU A 21 -4.14 9.81 8.43
N SER A 22 -5.23 10.11 7.74
CA SER A 22 -6.18 9.09 7.28
C SER A 22 -5.58 8.26 6.15
N ASP A 23 -6.12 7.06 5.90
CA ASP A 23 -5.61 6.16 4.86
C ASP A 23 -5.57 6.81 3.47
N LYS A 24 -6.57 7.62 3.13
CA LYS A 24 -6.60 8.36 1.86
C LYS A 24 -5.54 9.46 1.81
N GLU A 25 -5.31 10.16 2.93
CA GLU A 25 -4.23 11.15 3.03
C GLU A 25 -2.86 10.50 2.89
N LYS A 26 -2.64 9.32 3.50
CA LYS A 26 -1.39 8.55 3.36
C LYS A 26 -1.10 8.22 1.90
N ILE A 27 -2.11 7.72 1.17
CA ILE A 27 -1.99 7.39 -0.25
C ILE A 27 -1.67 8.64 -1.09
N ILE A 28 -2.45 9.72 -0.92
CA ILE A 28 -2.24 10.98 -1.66
C ILE A 28 -0.85 11.55 -1.37
N TYR A 29 -0.45 11.57 -0.10
CA TYR A 29 0.84 12.11 0.31
C TYR A 29 2.01 11.27 -0.25
N ALA A 30 1.91 9.95 -0.23
CA ALA A 30 2.90 9.07 -0.87
C ALA A 30 3.03 9.31 -2.37
N ILE A 31 1.92 9.53 -3.08
CA ILE A 31 1.92 9.89 -4.51
C ILE A 31 2.61 11.25 -4.72
N ILE A 32 2.29 12.26 -3.89
CA ILE A 32 2.92 13.58 -3.97
C ILE A 32 4.43 13.47 -3.79
N ILE A 33 4.91 12.73 -2.78
CA ILE A 33 6.35 12.53 -2.54
C ILE A 33 7.00 11.83 -3.73
N TYR A 34 6.39 10.76 -4.24
CA TYR A 34 6.89 10.01 -5.39
C TYR A 34 7.07 10.89 -6.62
N LEU A 35 6.07 11.70 -6.96
CA LEU A 35 6.12 12.58 -8.12
C LEU A 35 6.99 13.83 -7.89
N SER A 36 7.21 14.23 -6.64
CA SER A 36 8.07 15.36 -6.28
C SER A 36 9.56 15.03 -6.32
N LYS A 37 9.94 13.77 -6.54
CA LYS A 37 11.33 13.31 -6.48
C LYS A 37 12.25 14.03 -7.46
N GLU A 38 11.76 14.37 -8.65
CA GLU A 38 12.59 15.00 -9.70
C GLU A 38 12.70 16.52 -9.51
N ASN A 39 11.58 17.19 -9.25
CA ASN A 39 11.50 18.66 -9.27
C ASN A 39 11.26 19.30 -7.90
N GLN A 40 11.34 18.52 -6.81
CA GLN A 40 11.00 18.91 -5.43
C GLN A 40 9.53 19.29 -5.19
N TYR A 41 8.68 19.25 -6.23
CA TYR A 41 7.24 19.50 -6.14
C TYR A 41 6.48 18.61 -7.11
N CYS A 42 5.17 18.48 -6.88
CA CYS A 42 4.26 17.69 -7.70
C CYS A 42 3.22 18.58 -8.40
N PHE A 43 3.02 18.37 -9.70
CA PHE A 43 2.06 19.10 -10.54
C PHE A 43 0.69 18.42 -10.67
N LEU A 44 0.41 17.45 -9.80
CA LEU A 44 -0.78 16.62 -9.93
C LEU A 44 -2.06 17.43 -9.65
N THR A 45 -3.02 17.33 -10.57
CA THR A 45 -4.30 18.03 -10.47
C THR A 45 -5.30 17.27 -9.60
N ASN A 46 -6.29 17.97 -9.05
CA ASN A 46 -7.34 17.31 -8.28
C ASN A 46 -8.14 16.30 -9.12
N LYS A 47 -8.35 16.60 -10.42
CA LYS A 47 -9.04 15.69 -11.35
C LYS A 47 -8.27 14.38 -11.52
N THR A 48 -6.95 14.45 -11.68
CA THR A 48 -6.12 13.25 -11.83
C THR A 48 -6.11 12.37 -10.56
N ILE A 49 -6.10 12.97 -9.36
CA ILE A 49 -6.21 12.22 -8.11
C ILE A 49 -7.61 11.60 -7.96
N SER A 50 -8.64 12.36 -8.33
CA SER A 50 -10.04 11.93 -8.30
C SER A 50 -10.26 10.71 -9.18
N GLU A 51 -9.74 10.72 -10.41
CA GLU A 51 -9.77 9.57 -11.33
C GLU A 51 -8.97 8.38 -10.78
N LEU A 52 -7.78 8.62 -10.22
CA LEU A 52 -6.90 7.55 -9.70
C LEU A 52 -7.48 6.83 -8.48
N LEU A 53 -8.09 7.57 -7.56
CA LEU A 53 -8.61 7.03 -6.29
C LEU A 53 -10.12 6.78 -6.32
N ASN A 54 -10.78 7.06 -7.44
CA ASN A 54 -12.23 6.97 -7.61
C ASN A 54 -13.01 7.70 -6.49
N ILE A 55 -12.62 8.95 -6.22
CA ILE A 55 -13.26 9.83 -5.23
C ILE A 55 -13.65 11.15 -5.89
N SER A 56 -14.55 11.93 -5.29
CA SER A 56 -14.96 13.20 -5.88
C SER A 56 -13.82 14.23 -5.86
N VAL A 57 -13.81 15.14 -6.85
CA VAL A 57 -12.85 16.26 -6.90
C VAL A 57 -12.93 17.13 -5.64
N THR A 58 -14.14 17.28 -5.07
CA THR A 58 -14.36 18.00 -3.80
C THR A 58 -13.70 17.30 -2.62
N GLN A 59 -13.80 15.97 -2.53
CA GLN A 59 -13.10 15.18 -1.52
C GLN A 59 -11.59 15.32 -1.65
N VAL A 60 -11.04 15.26 -2.87
CA VAL A 60 -9.61 15.52 -3.10
C VAL A 60 -9.19 16.88 -2.57
N SER A 61 -9.97 17.93 -2.87
CA SER A 61 -9.68 19.28 -2.39
C SER A 61 -9.63 19.35 -0.86
N ASN A 62 -10.58 18.69 -0.18
CA ASN A 62 -10.60 18.64 1.28
C ASN A 62 -9.40 17.88 1.84
N LEU A 63 -9.00 16.76 1.23
CA LEU A 63 -7.84 15.99 1.65
C LEU A 63 -6.53 16.77 1.45
N ILE A 64 -6.38 17.49 0.33
CA ILE A 64 -5.21 18.36 0.09
C ILE A 64 -5.15 19.50 1.11
N ASN A 65 -6.29 20.14 1.40
CA ASN A 65 -6.36 21.19 2.42
C ASN A 65 -6.04 20.65 3.82
N SER A 66 -6.49 19.45 4.14
CA SER A 66 -6.18 18.76 5.40
C SER A 66 -4.69 18.43 5.51
N LEU A 67 -4.06 17.94 4.42
CA LEU A 67 -2.60 17.73 4.38
C LEU A 67 -1.83 19.04 4.58
N LYS A 68 -2.33 20.15 4.03
CA LYS A 68 -1.74 21.48 4.19
C LYS A 68 -1.88 21.98 5.63
N SER A 69 -3.07 21.89 6.24
CA SER A 69 -3.30 22.35 7.62
C SER A 69 -2.51 21.55 8.64
N LYS A 70 -2.22 20.28 8.34
CA LYS A 70 -1.36 19.41 9.14
C LYS A 70 0.15 19.57 8.84
N GLU A 71 0.52 20.52 7.98
CA GLU A 71 1.91 20.85 7.63
C GLU A 71 2.70 19.71 6.97
N TYR A 72 2.03 18.84 6.21
CA TYR A 72 2.70 17.79 5.42
C TYR A 72 3.12 18.30 4.03
N ILE A 73 2.33 19.22 3.47
CA ILE A 73 2.55 19.82 2.16
C ILE A 73 2.32 21.34 2.21
N ASP A 74 2.98 22.05 1.31
CA ASP A 74 2.63 23.42 0.93
C ASP A 74 2.10 23.45 -0.51
N THR A 75 1.45 24.55 -0.88
CA THR A 75 0.79 24.74 -2.17
C THR A 75 1.13 26.10 -2.76
N GLU A 76 1.73 26.12 -3.94
CA GLU A 76 2.01 27.34 -4.70
C GLU A 76 1.18 27.34 -5.99
N LEU A 77 0.56 28.48 -6.33
CA LEU A 77 -0.23 28.65 -7.55
C LEU A 77 0.57 29.49 -8.55
N ILE A 78 0.75 28.96 -9.75
CA ILE A 78 1.34 29.67 -10.88
C ILE A 78 0.20 30.18 -11.76
N TYR A 79 0.25 31.45 -12.10
CA TYR A 79 -0.72 32.13 -12.97
C TYR A 79 -0.11 32.40 -14.33
N LYS A 80 -0.93 32.36 -15.39
CA LYS A 80 -0.47 32.76 -16.73
C LYS A 80 -0.13 34.24 -16.74
N GLU A 81 0.90 34.61 -17.49
CA GLU A 81 1.33 35.99 -17.67
C GLU A 81 0.15 36.91 -18.01
N ASN A 82 0.06 38.04 -17.30
CA ASN A 82 -0.95 39.08 -17.49
C ASN A 82 -2.41 38.63 -17.31
N THR A 83 -2.67 37.50 -16.64
CA THR A 83 -4.04 37.05 -16.32
C THR A 83 -4.17 36.58 -14.87
N LYS A 84 -5.41 36.54 -14.36
CA LYS A 84 -5.74 35.88 -13.07
C LYS A 84 -6.00 34.38 -13.24
N GLN A 85 -5.73 33.80 -14.41
CA GLN A 85 -5.99 32.39 -14.67
C GLN A 85 -4.86 31.54 -14.08
N VAL A 86 -5.21 30.59 -13.20
CA VAL A 86 -4.27 29.60 -12.68
C VAL A 86 -3.83 28.70 -13.84
N GLU A 87 -2.53 28.69 -14.11
CA GLU A 87 -1.90 27.82 -15.09
C GLU A 87 -1.63 26.45 -14.47
N MET A 88 -1.05 26.44 -13.27
CA MET A 88 -0.59 25.22 -12.62
C MET A 88 -0.51 25.39 -11.10
N ARG A 89 -0.66 24.29 -10.37
CA ARG A 89 -0.44 24.23 -8.92
C ARG A 89 0.76 23.34 -8.64
N LYS A 90 1.68 23.81 -7.81
CA LYS A 90 2.74 22.99 -7.20
C LYS A 90 2.29 22.52 -5.82
N LEU A 91 2.45 21.23 -5.56
CA LEU A 91 2.33 20.63 -4.24
C LEU A 91 3.75 20.31 -3.73
N ILE A 92 4.17 20.93 -2.63
CA ILE A 92 5.54 20.88 -2.14
C ILE A 92 5.55 20.07 -0.83
N PRO A 93 6.14 18.87 -0.76
CA PRO A 93 6.24 18.13 0.49
C PRO A 93 7.20 18.83 1.47
N ILE A 94 6.72 19.14 2.68
CA ILE A 94 7.50 19.88 3.69
C ILE A 94 8.47 18.95 4.43
N LYS A 95 8.01 17.74 4.82
CA LYS A 95 8.82 16.75 5.54
C LYS A 95 9.67 15.92 4.58
N ASN A 96 10.73 16.52 4.03
CA ASN A 96 11.61 15.85 3.07
C ASN A 96 12.62 14.87 3.70
N LYS A 97 12.44 14.49 4.98
CA LYS A 97 13.33 13.55 5.69
C LYS A 97 13.04 12.09 5.35
N TYR A 98 11.96 11.80 4.61
CA TYR A 98 11.68 10.49 4.01
C TYR A 98 12.55 10.30 2.77
N THR A 99 13.87 10.47 2.93
CA THR A 99 14.83 10.07 1.93
C THR A 99 14.65 8.57 1.76
N TYR A 100 14.12 8.15 0.62
CA TYR A 100 14.11 6.74 0.19
C TYR A 100 15.44 6.13 0.61
N LEU A 101 15.38 5.15 1.53
CA LEU A 101 16.52 4.57 2.24
C LEU A 101 17.79 4.60 1.37
N ARG A 102 18.70 5.53 1.67
CA ARG A 102 20.04 5.56 1.04
C ARG A 102 20.77 4.32 1.52
N LYS A 103 20.61 3.20 0.80
CA LYS A 103 21.15 1.86 1.10
C LYS A 103 20.95 1.50 2.58
N VAL A 104 19.92 0.73 2.88
CA VAL A 104 19.80 0.09 4.19
C VAL A 104 21.09 -0.67 4.47
N LYS A 105 21.93 -0.10 5.33
CA LYS A 105 23.19 -0.69 5.79
C LYS A 105 22.81 -1.66 6.91
N TYR A 106 22.00 -2.68 6.58
CA TYR A 106 21.79 -3.76 7.52
C TYR A 106 23.15 -4.42 7.75
N PRO A 107 23.64 -4.56 9.00
CA PRO A 107 24.71 -5.50 9.25
C PRO A 107 24.26 -6.89 8.77
N PRO A 108 25.16 -7.73 8.23
CA PRO A 108 24.82 -9.12 7.96
C PRO A 108 24.25 -9.71 9.25
N GLN A 109 23.05 -10.29 9.20
CA GLN A 109 22.49 -10.97 10.36
C GLN A 109 23.45 -12.10 10.72
N GLU A 110 24.02 -12.03 11.92
CA GLU A 110 24.77 -13.15 12.49
C GLU A 110 23.83 -14.34 12.65
N ASN A 111 24.34 -15.53 12.32
CA ASN A 111 23.59 -16.78 12.42
C ASN A 111 23.21 -17.02 13.89
N PHE A 112 21.96 -16.76 14.25
CA PHE A 112 21.42 -17.16 15.55
C PHE A 112 21.30 -18.70 15.58
N ASN A 113 22.29 -19.38 16.16
CA ASN A 113 22.28 -20.82 16.40
C ASN A 113 21.43 -21.20 17.63
N THR A 114 20.20 -20.69 17.71
CA THR A 114 19.24 -21.13 18.73
C THR A 114 18.13 -21.95 18.07
N PRO A 115 17.83 -23.18 18.54
CA PRO A 115 16.72 -23.95 18.03
C PRO A 115 15.41 -23.20 18.27
N ILE A 116 14.60 -23.09 17.22
CA ILE A 116 13.27 -22.46 17.25
C ILE A 116 12.37 -23.27 18.20
N LYS A 117 11.79 -22.61 19.21
CA LYS A 117 10.71 -23.20 20.02
C LYS A 117 9.44 -23.29 19.17
N GLU A 118 8.86 -24.48 19.11
CA GLU A 118 7.89 -24.94 18.11
C GLU A 118 6.48 -24.29 18.14
N ASN A 119 6.23 -23.28 18.99
CA ASN A 119 4.87 -22.77 19.25
C ASN A 119 4.61 -21.31 18.87
N PHE A 120 5.34 -20.76 17.90
CA PHE A 120 4.92 -19.53 17.23
C PHE A 120 4.71 -19.83 15.74
N LYS A 121 3.46 -20.07 15.35
CA LYS A 121 3.05 -20.10 13.94
C LYS A 121 3.07 -18.67 13.40
N ASP A 122 4.26 -18.17 13.09
CA ASP A 122 4.39 -16.97 12.27
C ASP A 122 4.07 -17.34 10.83
N ASN A 123 3.07 -16.67 10.28
CA ASN A 123 2.65 -16.79 8.89
C ASN A 123 3.77 -16.27 7.98
N LYS A 124 4.70 -17.15 7.62
CA LYS A 124 5.82 -16.87 6.71
C LYS A 124 5.30 -16.70 5.29
N TYR A 125 5.00 -15.46 4.89
CA TYR A 125 4.90 -15.09 3.48
C TYR A 125 6.28 -15.25 2.82
N ASN A 126 6.54 -16.44 2.28
CA ASN A 126 7.66 -16.71 1.37
C ASN A 126 7.38 -16.05 0.01
N ASN A 127 7.63 -14.75 -0.14
CA ASN A 127 7.80 -14.16 -1.47
C ASN A 127 9.24 -14.39 -1.95
N LYS A 128 9.51 -15.60 -2.43
CA LYS A 128 10.72 -15.92 -3.18
C LYS A 128 10.36 -16.10 -4.66
N ILE A 129 10.03 -15.00 -5.35
CA ILE A 129 9.94 -15.00 -6.81
C ILE A 129 11.36 -14.75 -7.33
N ASN A 130 12.12 -15.83 -7.52
CA ASN A 130 13.31 -15.79 -8.36
C ASN A 130 12.88 -16.18 -9.78
N ASN A 131 12.60 -15.20 -10.63
CA ASN A 131 12.46 -15.43 -12.06
C ASN A 131 13.83 -15.82 -12.65
N LYS A 132 14.07 -17.12 -12.82
CA LYS A 132 15.09 -17.62 -13.75
C LYS A 132 14.35 -18.38 -14.84
N TYR A 133 14.03 -17.69 -15.93
CA TYR A 133 13.62 -18.34 -17.16
C TYR A 133 14.81 -19.14 -17.68
N ASN A 134 14.74 -20.46 -17.61
CA ASN A 134 15.48 -21.33 -18.52
C ASN A 134 14.86 -22.73 -18.58
N GLY A 135 14.55 -23.19 -19.80
CA GLY A 135 14.49 -24.60 -20.16
C GLY A 135 13.17 -25.33 -19.90
N ASN A 136 12.38 -25.48 -20.97
CA ASN A 136 11.42 -26.54 -21.28
C ASN A 136 11.18 -27.60 -20.18
N ASN A 137 10.02 -27.56 -19.52
CA ASN A 137 9.33 -28.77 -19.04
C ASN A 137 7.85 -28.47 -18.79
N LYS A 138 6.98 -29.37 -19.29
CA LYS A 138 5.51 -29.31 -19.24
C LYS A 138 5.03 -29.13 -17.79
N ILE A 139 4.41 -27.99 -17.49
CA ILE A 139 3.80 -27.73 -16.19
C ILE A 139 2.39 -28.31 -16.19
N TYR A 140 2.21 -29.47 -15.56
CA TYR A 140 0.88 -29.91 -15.12
C TYR A 140 0.46 -29.02 -13.94
N LYS A 141 -0.51 -28.13 -14.14
CA LYS A 141 -1.12 -27.35 -13.05
C LYS A 141 -1.91 -28.30 -12.16
N LYS A 142 -1.32 -28.78 -11.07
CA LYS A 142 -2.08 -29.40 -9.97
C LYS A 142 -2.50 -28.30 -8.99
N ASN A 143 -3.57 -27.59 -9.31
CA ASN A 143 -4.31 -26.82 -8.32
C ASN A 143 -5.14 -27.82 -7.49
N MET A 144 -4.51 -28.53 -6.55
CA MET A 144 -5.26 -29.16 -5.47
C MET A 144 -5.51 -28.08 -4.43
N ALA A 145 -6.74 -27.60 -4.35
CA ALA A 145 -7.20 -26.94 -3.13
C ALA A 145 -6.99 -27.94 -1.98
N ASN A 146 -6.31 -27.51 -0.91
CA ASN A 146 -6.07 -28.33 0.28
C ASN A 146 -7.41 -28.59 1.00
N PHE A 147 -8.18 -29.55 0.51
CA PHE A 147 -9.39 -30.07 1.15
C PHE A 147 -9.09 -31.27 2.07
N GLU A 148 -7.82 -31.65 2.20
CA GLU A 148 -7.47 -32.82 2.99
C GLU A 148 -7.35 -32.46 4.49
N GLN A 149 -8.35 -32.97 5.23
CA GLN A 149 -8.29 -33.44 6.61
C GLN A 149 -8.34 -32.38 7.72
N ARG A 150 -9.48 -31.70 7.86
CA ARG A 150 -9.94 -31.33 9.20
C ARG A 150 -10.49 -32.60 9.86
N LYS A 151 -9.76 -33.18 10.83
CA LYS A 151 -10.28 -34.25 11.68
C LYS A 151 -11.31 -33.65 12.62
N TYR A 152 -12.55 -34.08 12.51
CA TYR A 152 -13.65 -33.68 13.42
C TYR A 152 -14.06 -34.83 14.33
N ASP A 153 -13.21 -35.85 14.46
CA ASP A 153 -13.50 -37.08 15.20
C ASP A 153 -13.87 -36.80 16.67
N ASP A 154 -13.43 -35.65 17.21
CA ASP A 154 -13.70 -35.21 18.58
C ASP A 154 -14.83 -34.16 18.70
N ILE A 155 -15.50 -33.79 17.61
CA ILE A 155 -16.54 -32.74 17.58
C ILE A 155 -17.88 -33.36 17.20
N ASP A 156 -18.79 -33.45 18.16
CA ASP A 156 -20.17 -33.83 17.91
C ASP A 156 -20.94 -32.66 17.25
N LEU A 157 -21.07 -32.73 15.93
CA LEU A 157 -21.82 -31.75 15.13
C LEU A 157 -23.32 -32.04 15.08
N THR A 158 -23.78 -33.15 15.68
CA THR A 158 -25.19 -33.60 15.61
C THR A 158 -26.14 -32.55 16.18
N ARG A 159 -25.70 -31.81 17.22
CA ARG A 159 -26.47 -30.73 17.86
C ARG A 159 -26.71 -29.50 16.99
N LEU A 160 -26.04 -29.38 15.84
CA LEU A 160 -26.18 -28.25 14.93
C LEU A 160 -27.23 -28.49 13.84
N TYR A 161 -27.73 -29.72 13.71
CA TYR A 161 -28.81 -30.01 12.77
C TYR A 161 -30.14 -29.48 13.31
N ALA A 162 -30.88 -28.78 12.45
CA ALA A 162 -32.19 -28.21 12.80
C ALA A 162 -33.22 -29.26 13.27
N ASN A 163 -32.95 -30.55 13.01
CA ASN A 163 -33.78 -31.69 13.41
C ASN A 163 -33.05 -32.61 14.41
N ALA A 164 -32.08 -32.10 15.18
CA ALA A 164 -31.31 -32.91 16.14
C ALA A 164 -32.22 -33.70 17.12
N ASP A 165 -33.36 -33.12 17.48
CA ASP A 165 -34.35 -33.74 18.36
C ASP A 165 -35.13 -34.91 17.73
N ALA A 166 -35.05 -35.10 16.40
CA ALA A 166 -35.72 -36.19 15.67
C ALA A 166 -34.94 -37.51 15.66
N PHE A 167 -33.73 -37.52 16.23
CA PHE A 167 -32.83 -38.69 16.29
C PHE A 167 -32.63 -39.23 17.72
N ILE A 168 -33.44 -38.77 18.69
CA ILE A 168 -33.51 -39.28 20.07
C ILE A 168 -34.67 -40.26 20.20
#